data_AF-A0A147HQU8-F1
#
_entry.id   AF-A0A147HQU8-F1
#
_cell.length_a   1.000
_cell.length_b   1.000
_cell.length_c   1.000
_cell.angle_alpha   90.00
_cell.angle_beta   90.00
_cell.angle_gamma   90.00
#
_symmetry.space_group_name_H-M   'P 1'
#
loop_
_entity.id
_entity.type
_entity.pdbx_description
1 polymer ?
#
loop_
_entity_poly.entity_id
_entity_poly.type
_entity_poly.pdbx_seq_one_letter_code
_entity_poly.pdbx_strand_id
1 'polypeptide(L)' 'MLKQMGSLGLIGADLPEKYGGLGESSVTAGIIVEQIAYGDFNASYVQLLASLLGGMLAEHASPEIAQEWL' A
#
# COMPACT_ATOMS: atom_id res chain seq x y z
N MET A 1 -4.71 14.50 -5.48
CA MET A 1 -4.22 13.27 -6.11
C MET A 1 -4.01 12.15 -5.09
N LEU A 2 -2.96 12.16 -4.25
CA LEU A 2 -2.64 11.01 -3.37
C LEU A 2 -3.77 10.57 -2.44
N LYS A 3 -4.49 11.50 -1.81
CA LYS A 3 -5.68 11.18 -1.00
C LYS A 3 -6.76 10.45 -1.79
N GLN A 4 -6.96 10.81 -3.06
CA GLN A 4 -7.93 10.15 -3.93
C GLN A 4 -7.45 8.75 -4.31
N MET A 5 -6.16 8.60 -4.63
CA MET A 5 -5.56 7.28 -4.89
C MET A 5 -5.71 6.35 -3.69
N GLY A 6 -5.46 6.85 -2.47
CA GLY A 6 -5.70 6.12 -1.23
C GLY A 6 -7.17 5.71 -1.07
N SER A 7 -8.12 6.62 -1.29
CA SER A 7 -9.56 6.29 -1.22
C SER A 7 -10.03 5.27 -2.28
N LEU A 8 -9.26 5.10 -3.36
CA LEU A 8 -9.50 4.10 -4.40
C LEU A 8 -8.78 2.76 -4.12
N GLY A 9 -8.05 2.66 -3.00
CA GLY A 9 -7.26 1.48 -2.65
C GLY A 9 -5.99 1.31 -3.50
N LEU A 10 -5.56 2.36 -4.22
CA LEU A 10 -4.38 2.34 -5.07
C LEU A 10 -3.09 2.64 -4.28
N ILE A 11 -3.11 2.58 -2.95
CA ILE A 11 -1.95 2.74 -2.07
C ILE A 11 -2.07 1.67 -0.99
N GLY A 12 -1.06 0.79 -0.86
CA GLY A 12 -1.10 -0.31 0.10
C GLY A 12 -2.20 -1.34 -0.19
N ALA A 13 -2.45 -1.66 -1.46
CA ALA A 13 -3.53 -2.57 -1.87
C ALA A 13 -3.38 -3.98 -1.25
N ASP A 14 -2.15 -4.43 -1.04
CA ASP A 14 -1.79 -5.70 -0.42
C ASP A 14 -1.76 -5.66 1.11
N LEU A 15 -1.98 -4.49 1.73
CA LEU A 15 -2.07 -4.41 3.18
C LEU A 15 -3.36 -5.09 3.68
N PRO A 16 -3.35 -5.67 4.90
CA PRO A 16 -4.53 -6.30 5.47
C PRO A 16 -5.73 -5.37 5.59
N GLU A 17 -6.93 -5.88 5.32
CA GLU A 17 -8.19 -5.12 5.42
C GLU A 17 -8.44 -4.52 6.82
N LYS A 18 -7.96 -5.18 7.88
CA LYS A 18 -8.04 -4.67 9.26
C LYS A 18 -7.34 -3.31 9.46
N TYR A 19 -6.42 -2.96 8.56
CA TYR A 19 -5.71 -1.69 8.54
C TYR A 19 -6.13 -0.82 7.34
N GLY A 20 -7.28 -1.11 6.72
CA GLY A 20 -7.82 -0.31 5.61
C GLY A 20 -7.22 -0.58 4.23
N GLY A 21 -6.34 -1.58 4.09
CA GLY A 21 -5.91 -2.08 2.78
C GLY A 21 -6.98 -2.93 2.09
N LEU A 22 -6.67 -3.44 0.89
CA LEU A 22 -7.58 -4.31 0.13
C LEU A 22 -7.30 -5.80 0.32
N GLY A 23 -6.25 -6.17 1.06
CA GLY A 23 -5.85 -7.57 1.26
C GLY A 23 -5.46 -8.31 -0.04
N GLU A 24 -5.11 -7.57 -1.09
CA GLU A 24 -4.81 -8.12 -2.41
C GLU A 24 -3.47 -8.87 -2.44
N SER A 25 -3.27 -9.69 -3.47
CA SER A 25 -1.99 -10.37 -3.65
C SER A 25 -0.86 -9.39 -3.99
N SER A 26 0.39 -9.73 -3.64
CA SER A 26 1.57 -8.92 -4.05
C SER A 26 1.70 -8.81 -5.57
N VAL A 27 1.19 -9.77 -6.33
CA VAL A 27 1.13 -9.71 -7.80
C VAL A 27 0.16 -8.61 -8.24
N THR A 28 -1.04 -8.56 -7.67
CA THR A 28 -2.01 -7.50 -7.93
C THR A 28 -1.43 -6.13 -7.58
N ALA A 29 -0.81 -5.99 -6.39
CA ALA A 29 -0.17 -4.74 -5.99
C ALA A 29 0.96 -4.33 -6.94
N GLY A 30 1.77 -5.28 -7.42
CA GLY A 30 2.81 -5.05 -8.42
C GLY A 30 2.25 -4.52 -9.75
N ILE A 31 1.12 -5.06 -10.22
CA ILE A 31 0.44 -4.57 -11.43
C ILE A 31 -0.05 -3.14 -11.23
N ILE A 32 -0.61 -2.81 -10.05
CA ILE A 32 -1.02 -1.43 -9.73
C ILE A 32 0.20 -0.50 -9.80
N VAL A 33 1.32 -0.87 -9.17
CA VAL A 33 2.58 -0.10 -9.22
C VAL A 33 3.02 0.12 -10.66
N GLU A 34 3.01 -0.92 -11.49
CA GLU A 34 3.39 -0.85 -12.91
C GLU A 34 2.52 0.14 -13.69
N GLN A 35 1.19 0.10 -13.51
CA GLN A 35 0.28 1.02 -14.21
C GLN A 35 0.45 2.48 -13.76
N ILE A 36 0.71 2.73 -12.48
CA ILE A 36 1.04 4.08 -12.02
C ILE A 36 2.39 4.53 -12.58
N ALA A 37 3.40 3.64 -12.60
CA ALA A 37 4.73 3.93 -13.11
C ALA A 37 4.74 4.25 -14.60
N TYR A 38 3.86 3.60 -15.38
CA TYR A 38 3.65 3.89 -16.80
C TYR A 38 3.23 5.36 -17.03
N GLY A 39 2.40 5.91 -16.14
CA GLY A 39 2.01 7.32 -16.18
C GLY A 39 3.09 8.25 -15.60
N ASP A 40 3.57 7.95 -14.39
CA ASP A 40 4.66 8.67 -13.72
C ASP A 40 5.40 7.74 -12.74
N PHE A 41 6.65 7.43 -13.07
CA PHE A 41 7.53 6.59 -12.28
C PHE A 41 7.82 7.13 -10.87
N ASN A 42 7.86 8.45 -10.68
CA ASN A 42 8.07 9.02 -9.35
C ASN A 42 6.81 8.87 -8.49
N ALA A 43 5.63 8.98 -9.10
CA ALA A 43 4.37 8.78 -8.39
C ALA A 43 4.20 7.34 -7.89
N SER A 44 4.67 6.34 -8.65
CA SER A 44 4.57 4.92 -8.27
C SER A 44 5.36 4.55 -7.02
N TYR A 45 6.28 5.42 -6.59
CA TYR A 45 7.06 5.22 -5.38
C TYR A 45 6.18 5.21 -4.11
N VAL A 46 5.05 5.92 -4.13
CA VAL A 46 4.08 5.93 -3.03
C VAL A 46 3.49 4.54 -2.81
N GLN A 47 3.13 3.84 -3.88
CA GLN A 47 2.59 2.48 -3.83
C GLN A 47 3.63 1.52 -3.27
N LEU A 48 4.84 1.56 -3.85
CA LEU A 48 5.93 0.68 -3.45
C LEU A 48 6.28 0.83 -1.97
N LEU A 49 6.43 2.07 -1.49
CA LEU A 49 6.77 2.32 -0.09
C LEU A 49 5.63 1.96 0.86
N ALA A 50 4.38 2.23 0.49
CA ALA A 50 3.24 1.87 1.33
C ALA A 50 3.15 0.35 1.52
N SER A 51 3.30 -0.42 0.45
CA SER A 51 3.31 -1.88 0.52
C SER A 51 4.51 -2.42 1.31
N LEU A 52 5.73 -1.92 1.03
CA LEU A 52 6.94 -2.41 1.70
C LEU A 52 6.98 -2.05 3.19
N LEU A 53 6.83 -0.76 3.52
CA LEU A 53 6.90 -0.29 4.90
C LEU A 53 5.68 -0.75 5.69
N GLY A 54 4.51 -0.71 5.06
CA GLY A 54 3.26 -1.14 5.69
C GLY A 54 3.24 -2.64 5.96
N GLY A 55 3.75 -3.45 5.03
CA GLY A 55 3.89 -4.90 5.22
C GLY A 55 4.82 -5.24 6.39
N MET A 56 5.97 -4.57 6.50
CA MET A 56 6.88 -4.76 7.64
C MET A 56 6.20 -4.43 8.98
N LEU A 57 5.42 -3.35 9.04
CA LEU A 57 4.67 -3.01 10.26
C LEU A 57 3.57 -4.03 10.54
N ALA A 58 2.82 -4.44 9.52
CA ALA A 58 1.72 -5.39 9.65
C ALA A 58 2.19 -6.76 10.15
N GLU A 59 3.38 -7.19 9.73
CA GLU A 59 3.96 -8.50 10.07
C GLU A 59 4.81 -8.50 11.35
N HIS A 60 5.47 -7.39 11.68
CA HIS A 60 6.54 -7.39 12.69
C HIS A 60 6.39 -6.34 13.80
N ALA A 61 5.58 -5.30 13.62
CA ALA A 61 5.38 -4.33 14.69
C ALA A 61 4.50 -4.91 15.82
N SER A 62 4.58 -4.31 17.00
CA SER A 62 3.61 -4.60 18.05
C SER A 62 2.21 -4.19 17.57
N PRO A 63 1.13 -4.85 18.03
CA PRO A 63 -0.23 -4.53 17.59
C PRO A 63 -0.59 -3.06 17.78
N GLU A 64 -0.10 -2.42 18.85
CA GLU A 64 -0.35 -1.02 19.16
C GLU A 64 0.28 -0.09 18.11
N ILE A 65 1.52 -0.37 17.71
CA ILE A 65 2.22 0.41 16.68
C ILE A 65 1.58 0.16 15.31
N ALA A 66 1.30 -1.10 14.98
CA ALA A 66 0.67 -1.43 13.69
C ALA A 66 -0.69 -0.71 13.53
N GLN A 67 -1.49 -0.65 14.60
CA GLN A 67 -2.80 -0.01 14.58
C GLN A 67 -2.76 1.52 14.52
N GLU A 68 -1.69 2.15 15.02
CA GLU A 68 -1.51 3.60 14.99
C GLU A 68 -1.06 4.09 13.60
N TRP A 69 -0.22 3.31 12.93
CA TRP A 69 0.48 3.74 11.72
C TRP A 69 -0.09 3.20 10.40
N LEU A 70 -0.88 2.13 10.45
CA LEU A 70 -1.57 1.55 9.29
C LEU A 70 -3.06 1.89 9.34
#